data_AF-D8G2G4-F1
#
_entry.id   AF-D8G2G4-F1
#
_cell.length_a   1.000
_cell.length_b   1.000
_cell.length_c   1.000
_cell.angle_alpha   90.00
_cell.angle_beta   90.00
_cell.angle_gamma   90.00
#
_symmetry.space_group_name_H-M   'P 1'
#
loop_
_entity.id
_entity.type
_entity.pdbx_description
1 polymer ?
#
loop_
_entity_poly.entity_id
_entity_poly.type
_entity_poly.pdbx_seq_one_letter_code
_entity_poly.pdbx_strand_id
1 'polypeptide(L)'
;MVINGTSSFDYLQGTVESDSLVAFEGNDIVYGDKGDDAIAGGDGKDKLNAGQGNDLIDGGADDDIIWGAKGNDRILGEAGNDTLIGGKGSDTLTGGEGNNIFGIAIEGCGCQTITKADYITDFKNGSDILRLLNGVKYEDLNIFQGTGANSNNTIIRDKLTGEYMAVLQGVNANTITQNNFVTFTSGTVVTDWNTILLDAVRTGGTPPPIAARNMAMVHTAIYNAVNATDRSHSTYKVELEAPGGASIEAAAAAAANRVLTSLYPAQKAKFDAAIASSLATIPNKQAKTDGIAVGLSAADQIIALRSQDGTSKALTYTPTNNPGEWVPTPPAFANSLLPQWPDVDCFAMTSGSQFRPSGPPALDSAEYAEEVNFVKEIGKKDSLTRSPDQTAIAKFWADGAGTFTPPGHWNQIAQQSSVLAENSLEENARLFALLNIGLADAGICAWDAKYEYILWRPLTAIREAEKDGNPATLTDSQWEPLLTTPPFPEYTSGHSTFSGAADAILSSFFGEDFCFVDVGDPSVNSLRKFDSFESAADQAGMSRLYGGIHFMSANRDGLATGRDLGNYVVQNFLV
;
A
#
# COMPACT_ATOMS: atom_id res chain seq x y z
N MET A 1 -13.73 -5.88 29.77
CA MET A 1 -12.85 -7.04 30.06
C MET A 1 -11.47 -6.54 30.48
N VAL A 2 -10.57 -7.39 30.99
CA VAL A 2 -9.15 -7.02 31.18
C VAL A 2 -8.31 -7.91 30.27
N ILE A 3 -7.46 -7.30 29.45
CA ILE A 3 -6.62 -7.95 28.44
C ILE A 3 -5.20 -7.44 28.66
N ASN A 4 -4.28 -8.35 28.95
CA ASN A 4 -2.90 -8.01 29.26
C ASN A 4 -1.97 -8.65 28.24
N GLY A 5 -1.00 -7.89 27.77
CA GLY A 5 0.15 -8.35 27.01
C GLY A 5 1.23 -8.93 27.92
N THR A 6 2.45 -8.87 27.41
CA THR A 6 3.68 -9.48 27.90
C THR A 6 4.82 -8.46 27.78
N SER A 7 6.06 -8.86 28.06
CA SER A 7 7.21 -7.97 27.89
C SER A 7 7.82 -8.06 26.48
N SER A 8 7.02 -8.36 25.47
CA SER A 8 7.44 -8.53 24.08
C SER A 8 6.33 -8.06 23.16
N PHE A 9 6.60 -7.91 21.86
CA PHE A 9 5.57 -7.52 20.88
C PHE A 9 4.24 -8.28 21.08
N ASP A 10 3.19 -7.52 21.35
CA ASP A 10 1.84 -7.99 21.55
C ASP A 10 0.87 -7.35 20.56
N TYR A 11 -0.13 -8.13 20.17
CA TYR A 11 -1.33 -7.62 19.51
C TYR A 11 -2.50 -7.83 20.45
N LEU A 12 -3.03 -6.76 21.00
CA LEU A 12 -4.17 -6.79 21.88
C LEU A 12 -5.41 -6.30 21.14
N GLN A 13 -6.52 -7.02 21.29
CA GLN A 13 -7.80 -6.64 20.73
C GLN A 13 -8.90 -6.76 21.77
N GLY A 14 -9.60 -5.65 21.97
CA GLY A 14 -10.79 -5.54 22.78
C GLY A 14 -12.00 -6.17 22.09
N THR A 15 -13.16 -5.87 22.65
CA THR A 15 -14.44 -6.47 22.34
C THR A 15 -15.40 -5.37 21.91
N VAL A 16 -16.70 -5.63 22.00
CA VAL A 16 -17.71 -4.60 21.75
C VAL A 16 -18.19 -3.93 23.03
N GLU A 17 -17.61 -4.29 24.17
CA GLU A 17 -17.87 -3.75 25.50
C GLU A 17 -16.61 -3.02 26.02
N SER A 18 -16.77 -2.18 27.03
CA SER A 18 -15.65 -1.50 27.69
C SER A 18 -14.59 -2.47 28.23
N ASP A 19 -13.36 -2.24 27.78
CA ASP A 19 -12.19 -3.05 28.05
C ASP A 19 -11.07 -2.26 28.73
N SER A 20 -10.19 -3.00 29.40
CA SER A 20 -8.93 -2.50 29.94
C SER A 20 -7.82 -3.31 29.30
N LEU A 21 -7.04 -2.65 28.44
CA LEU A 21 -5.94 -3.25 27.68
C LEU A 21 -4.62 -2.68 28.18
N VAL A 22 -3.67 -3.56 28.52
CA VAL A 22 -2.34 -3.16 29.01
C VAL A 22 -1.29 -3.97 28.25
N ALA A 23 -0.48 -3.31 27.42
CA ALA A 23 0.48 -3.98 26.53
C ALA A 23 1.80 -4.33 27.24
N PHE A 24 2.27 -3.46 28.14
CA PHE A 24 3.49 -3.57 28.96
C PHE A 24 4.77 -3.15 28.25
N GLU A 25 5.70 -4.06 27.95
CA GLU A 25 6.96 -3.71 27.27
C GLU A 25 6.90 -4.33 25.87
N GLY A 26 7.33 -3.61 24.84
CA GLY A 26 7.24 -4.12 23.47
C GLY A 26 6.90 -3.00 22.51
N ASN A 27 6.93 -3.27 21.21
CA ASN A 27 6.44 -2.33 20.21
C ASN A 27 5.04 -2.80 19.79
N ASP A 28 4.06 -2.59 20.65
CA ASP A 28 2.81 -3.31 20.63
C ASP A 28 1.79 -2.70 19.67
N ILE A 29 0.75 -3.47 19.37
CA ILE A 29 -0.40 -2.99 18.62
C ILE A 29 -1.66 -3.27 19.43
N VAL A 30 -2.39 -2.23 19.81
CA VAL A 30 -3.59 -2.35 20.65
C VAL A 30 -4.80 -1.78 19.94
N TYR A 31 -5.87 -2.56 19.87
CA TYR A 31 -7.17 -2.15 19.35
C TYR A 31 -8.25 -2.29 20.43
N GLY A 32 -8.96 -1.21 20.80
CA GLY A 32 -10.10 -1.29 21.73
C GLY A 32 -11.39 -1.84 21.10
N ASP A 33 -11.58 -1.60 19.79
CA ASP A 33 -12.78 -1.96 18.99
C ASP A 33 -14.02 -1.11 19.34
N LYS A 34 -14.92 -1.54 20.23
CA LYS A 34 -16.02 -0.68 20.69
C LYS A 34 -16.20 -0.76 22.19
N GLY A 35 -16.79 0.29 22.76
CA GLY A 35 -16.95 0.43 24.19
C GLY A 35 -16.10 1.60 24.65
N ASP A 36 -16.35 2.10 25.85
CA ASP A 36 -15.47 3.10 26.46
C ASP A 36 -14.28 2.35 27.08
N ASP A 37 -13.13 2.33 26.39
CA ASP A 37 -11.96 1.51 26.70
C ASP A 37 -10.88 2.28 27.46
N ALA A 38 -10.07 1.54 28.24
CA ALA A 38 -8.86 2.05 28.88
C ALA A 38 -7.64 1.30 28.36
N ILE A 39 -6.78 1.98 27.61
CA ILE A 39 -5.61 1.42 26.94
C ILE A 39 -4.34 2.01 27.55
N ALA A 40 -3.40 1.15 27.91
CA ALA A 40 -2.03 1.51 28.25
C ALA A 40 -1.08 0.74 27.31
N GLY A 41 -0.30 1.46 26.51
CA GLY A 41 0.78 0.89 25.69
C GLY A 41 1.89 0.39 26.59
N GLY A 42 2.62 1.31 27.22
CA GLY A 42 3.66 1.00 28.19
C GLY A 42 5.02 1.40 27.64
N ASP A 43 6.06 0.58 27.83
CA ASP A 43 7.39 0.88 27.31
C ASP A 43 7.53 0.33 25.88
N GLY A 44 8.01 1.17 24.96
CA GLY A 44 8.30 0.79 23.58
C GLY A 44 7.36 1.47 22.60
N LYS A 45 7.63 1.32 21.31
CA LYS A 45 6.97 2.13 20.27
C LYS A 45 5.65 1.50 19.85
N ASP A 46 4.57 1.95 20.47
CA ASP A 46 3.27 1.32 20.36
C ASP A 46 2.40 1.93 19.26
N LYS A 47 1.46 1.12 18.76
CA LYS A 47 0.38 1.55 17.87
C LYS A 47 -0.95 1.28 18.53
N LEU A 48 -1.56 2.33 19.05
CA LEU A 48 -2.77 2.25 19.83
C LEU A 48 -3.95 2.80 19.01
N ASN A 49 -5.05 2.06 18.94
CA ASN A 49 -6.29 2.50 18.32
C ASN A 49 -7.48 2.14 19.22
N ALA A 50 -8.13 3.13 19.82
CA ALA A 50 -9.17 2.84 20.79
C ALA A 50 -10.50 2.39 20.15
N GLY A 51 -10.84 2.91 18.97
CA GLY A 51 -11.94 2.39 18.18
C GLY A 51 -13.22 3.22 18.32
N GLN A 52 -14.28 2.71 18.93
CA GLN A 52 -15.55 3.43 19.10
C GLN A 52 -15.93 3.51 20.57
N GLY A 53 -15.95 4.70 21.13
CA GLY A 53 -16.24 4.91 22.54
C GLY A 53 -15.68 6.23 22.99
N ASN A 54 -15.84 6.56 24.26
CA ASN A 54 -15.09 7.64 24.87
C ASN A 54 -13.93 7.00 25.64
N ASP A 55 -12.79 6.95 24.99
CA ASP A 55 -11.70 6.09 25.42
C ASP A 55 -10.65 6.86 26.22
N LEU A 56 -9.92 6.15 27.08
CA LEU A 56 -8.75 6.64 27.80
C LEU A 56 -7.52 5.90 27.30
N ILE A 57 -6.57 6.63 26.74
CA ILE A 57 -5.38 6.06 26.11
C ILE A 57 -4.13 6.70 26.72
N ASP A 58 -3.21 5.85 27.14
CA ASP A 58 -1.89 6.17 27.64
C ASP A 58 -0.87 5.46 26.74
N GLY A 59 -0.08 6.24 26.00
CA GLY A 59 0.98 5.76 25.11
C GLY A 59 2.07 5.08 25.91
N GLY A 60 2.73 5.86 26.75
CA GLY A 60 3.70 5.38 27.72
C GLY A 60 5.07 5.95 27.42
N ALA A 61 6.09 5.12 27.29
CA ALA A 61 7.44 5.55 26.97
C ALA A 61 7.82 5.15 25.54
N ASP A 62 8.71 5.93 24.94
CA ASP A 62 9.14 5.86 23.54
C ASP A 62 8.11 6.42 22.56
N ASP A 63 8.45 6.44 21.26
CA ASP A 63 7.69 7.16 20.24
C ASP A 63 6.44 6.37 19.80
N ASP A 64 5.26 6.81 20.21
CA ASP A 64 3.99 6.11 19.96
C ASP A 64 3.18 6.67 18.78
N ILE A 65 2.29 5.84 18.23
CA ILE A 65 1.25 6.28 17.30
C ILE A 65 -0.12 5.92 17.85
N ILE A 66 -0.91 6.94 18.16
CA ILE A 66 -2.15 6.79 18.90
C ILE A 66 -3.34 7.37 18.11
N TRP A 67 -4.38 6.56 17.96
CA TRP A 67 -5.67 6.92 17.35
C TRP A 67 -6.82 6.73 18.33
N GLY A 68 -7.54 7.79 18.69
CA GLY A 68 -8.80 7.68 19.46
C GLY A 68 -9.93 7.07 18.62
N ALA A 69 -9.98 7.47 17.34
CA ALA A 69 -10.93 7.03 16.33
C ALA A 69 -12.34 7.62 16.46
N LYS A 70 -13.30 7.06 17.20
CA LYS A 70 -14.66 7.61 17.30
C LYS A 70 -15.14 7.74 18.73
N GLY A 71 -15.27 8.97 19.18
CA GLY A 71 -16.04 9.40 20.34
C GLY A 71 -15.32 10.57 20.99
N ASN A 72 -15.41 10.76 22.30
CA ASN A 72 -14.70 11.86 22.95
C ASN A 72 -13.58 11.26 23.80
N ASP A 73 -12.41 11.16 23.19
CA ASP A 73 -11.30 10.39 23.71
C ASP A 73 -10.35 11.26 24.52
N ARG A 74 -9.63 10.64 25.45
CA ARG A 74 -8.55 11.26 26.19
C ARG A 74 -7.26 10.51 25.90
N ILE A 75 -6.32 11.19 25.24
CA ILE A 75 -5.07 10.62 24.76
C ILE A 75 -3.89 11.29 25.46
N LEU A 76 -3.02 10.49 26.05
CA LEU A 76 -1.75 10.87 26.65
C LEU A 76 -0.64 10.16 25.85
N GLY A 77 0.28 10.92 25.24
CA GLY A 77 1.49 10.35 24.61
C GLY A 77 2.54 9.97 25.65
N GLU A 78 2.64 10.77 26.71
CA GLU A 78 3.61 10.61 27.79
C GLU A 78 5.07 10.86 27.31
N ALA A 79 5.96 9.88 27.28
CA ALA A 79 7.39 10.12 27.09
C ALA A 79 7.89 9.65 25.71
N GLY A 80 7.79 10.47 24.68
CA GLY A 80 8.28 10.11 23.35
C GLY A 80 8.11 11.24 22.37
N ASN A 81 8.43 11.01 21.10
CA ASN A 81 7.98 11.85 20.00
C ASN A 81 6.73 11.22 19.39
N ASP A 82 5.59 11.54 19.98
CA ASP A 82 4.36 10.78 19.74
C ASP A 82 3.54 11.38 18.60
N THR A 83 2.78 10.53 17.91
CA THR A 83 1.78 10.93 16.92
C THR A 83 0.38 10.65 17.45
N LEU A 84 -0.35 11.70 17.82
CA LEU A 84 -1.68 11.61 18.42
C LEU A 84 -2.75 12.08 17.45
N ILE A 85 -3.76 11.26 17.20
CA ILE A 85 -4.89 11.57 16.33
C ILE A 85 -6.18 11.23 17.10
N GLY A 86 -6.91 12.27 17.53
CA GLY A 86 -8.19 12.09 18.24
C GLY A 86 -9.20 11.36 17.36
N GLY A 87 -9.46 11.90 16.16
CA GLY A 87 -10.42 11.34 15.22
C GLY A 87 -11.77 12.04 15.34
N LYS A 88 -12.85 11.26 15.34
CA LYS A 88 -14.22 11.80 15.36
C LYS A 88 -14.72 11.99 16.78
N GLY A 89 -14.75 13.24 17.19
CA GLY A 89 -15.60 13.72 18.27
C GLY A 89 -14.96 14.94 18.90
N SER A 90 -14.91 14.99 20.22
CA SER A 90 -14.30 16.11 20.93
C SER A 90 -13.22 15.56 21.83
N ASP A 91 -12.02 15.44 21.29
CA ASP A 91 -10.95 14.69 21.93
C ASP A 91 -10.06 15.61 22.77
N THR A 92 -9.39 15.05 23.76
CA THR A 92 -8.38 15.75 24.57
C THR A 92 -7.04 15.08 24.37
N LEU A 93 -6.07 15.79 23.79
CA LEU A 93 -4.76 15.27 23.44
C LEU A 93 -3.69 15.95 24.29
N THR A 94 -2.82 15.17 24.92
CA THR A 94 -1.65 15.64 25.65
C THR A 94 -0.44 14.90 25.10
N GLY A 95 0.51 15.61 24.50
CA GLY A 95 1.69 14.99 23.90
C GLY A 95 2.65 14.45 24.95
N GLY A 96 2.89 15.22 26.02
CA GLY A 96 3.84 14.84 27.07
C GLY A 96 5.25 15.38 26.78
N GLU A 97 6.30 14.60 27.03
CA GLU A 97 7.69 14.94 26.68
C GLU A 97 7.92 14.88 25.15
N GLY A 98 9.17 15.03 24.69
CA GLY A 98 9.54 15.01 23.26
C GLY A 98 8.86 16.05 22.34
N ASN A 99 9.00 15.79 21.03
CA ASN A 99 8.49 16.60 19.92
C ASN A 99 7.30 15.87 19.26
N ASN A 100 6.09 16.33 19.51
CA ASN A 100 4.89 15.57 19.21
C ASN A 100 4.20 16.05 17.94
N ILE A 101 3.41 15.15 17.37
CA ILE A 101 2.60 15.37 16.18
C ILE A 101 1.14 15.20 16.57
N PHE A 102 0.34 16.25 16.36
CA PHE A 102 -1.10 16.20 16.60
C PHE A 102 -1.86 16.25 15.27
N GLY A 103 -2.56 15.17 14.93
CA GLY A 103 -3.45 15.12 13.79
C GLY A 103 -4.72 15.92 14.01
N ILE A 104 -4.98 16.88 13.13
CA ILE A 104 -6.21 17.66 13.11
C ILE A 104 -6.87 17.54 11.74
N ALA A 105 -8.19 17.42 11.73
CA ALA A 105 -8.96 17.11 10.52
C ALA A 105 -10.24 17.94 10.42
N ILE A 106 -10.82 17.96 9.22
CA ILE A 106 -12.25 18.25 9.03
C ILE A 106 -12.96 16.90 9.06
N GLU A 107 -13.73 16.65 10.11
CA GLU A 107 -14.35 15.35 10.37
C GLU A 107 -15.76 15.20 9.78
N GLY A 108 -16.33 16.29 9.24
CA GLY A 108 -17.69 16.30 8.70
C GLY A 108 -18.76 15.99 9.75
N CYS A 109 -18.41 16.13 11.03
CA CYS A 109 -19.27 15.93 12.19
C CYS A 109 -20.29 17.06 12.38
N GLY A 110 -20.20 18.17 11.64
CA GLY A 110 -20.99 19.36 11.92
C GLY A 110 -20.50 20.09 13.17
N CYS A 111 -19.19 20.07 13.44
CA CYS A 111 -18.55 20.64 14.62
C CYS A 111 -18.53 22.19 14.58
N GLN A 112 -19.73 22.78 14.67
CA GLN A 112 -19.99 24.22 14.50
C GLN A 112 -19.81 25.04 15.78
N THR A 113 -19.44 24.39 16.89
CA THR A 113 -19.18 25.03 18.18
C THR A 113 -17.81 24.64 18.70
N ILE A 114 -17.12 25.56 19.38
CA ILE A 114 -15.77 25.33 19.93
C ILE A 114 -15.67 24.15 20.91
N THR A 115 -16.76 23.78 21.59
CA THR A 115 -16.82 22.62 22.53
C THR A 115 -16.89 21.27 21.82
N LYS A 116 -16.77 21.26 20.50
CA LYS A 116 -16.76 20.06 19.65
C LYS A 116 -15.46 19.95 18.84
N ALA A 117 -14.49 20.80 19.16
CA ALA A 117 -13.15 20.73 18.58
C ALA A 117 -12.27 19.87 19.48
N ASP A 118 -11.19 19.36 18.90
CA ASP A 118 -10.16 18.68 19.67
C ASP A 118 -9.42 19.69 20.54
N TYR A 119 -9.00 19.26 21.72
CA TYR A 119 -8.40 20.09 22.74
C TYR A 119 -6.99 19.58 23.03
N ILE A 120 -5.99 20.31 22.51
CA ILE A 120 -4.57 19.98 22.71
C ILE A 120 -4.06 20.77 23.92
N THR A 121 -3.61 20.06 24.95
CA THR A 121 -3.41 20.62 26.30
C THR A 121 -2.03 21.23 26.51
N ASP A 122 -1.02 20.80 25.75
CA ASP A 122 0.39 21.08 26.05
C ASP A 122 1.26 21.43 24.84
N PHE A 123 0.66 21.77 23.70
CA PHE A 123 1.37 22.09 22.45
C PHE A 123 2.55 23.07 22.64
N LYS A 124 3.77 22.58 22.40
CA LYS A 124 5.04 23.31 22.51
C LYS A 124 5.46 23.89 21.17
N ASN A 125 5.18 25.17 20.97
CA ASN A 125 5.58 25.84 19.74
C ASN A 125 7.11 25.78 19.49
N GLY A 126 7.49 25.34 18.29
CA GLY A 126 8.88 25.19 17.86
C GLY A 126 9.45 23.78 18.05
N SER A 127 8.69 22.88 18.68
CA SER A 127 9.03 21.47 18.92
C SER A 127 7.90 20.57 18.40
N ASP A 128 6.65 20.86 18.77
CA ASP A 128 5.48 20.12 18.31
C ASP A 128 4.96 20.63 16.95
N ILE A 129 4.27 19.73 16.23
CA ILE A 129 3.72 19.95 14.89
C ILE A 129 2.24 19.53 14.82
N LEU A 130 1.45 20.28 14.06
CA LEU A 130 0.08 19.96 13.70
C LEU A 130 0.05 19.29 12.32
N ARG A 131 -0.49 18.08 12.25
CA ARG A 131 -0.72 17.40 10.98
C ARG A 131 -2.12 17.70 10.45
N LEU A 132 -2.20 18.27 9.27
CA LEU A 132 -3.44 18.45 8.53
C LEU A 132 -3.82 17.15 7.81
N LEU A 133 -4.95 16.59 8.20
CA LEU A 133 -5.52 15.37 7.65
C LEU A 133 -6.61 15.69 6.59
N ASN A 134 -7.08 14.66 5.89
CA ASN A 134 -8.22 14.75 4.95
C ASN A 134 -8.09 15.81 3.85
N GLY A 135 -6.84 16.11 3.43
CA GLY A 135 -6.55 17.04 2.34
C GLY A 135 -6.68 18.52 2.71
N VAL A 136 -6.82 18.84 4.00
CA VAL A 136 -6.82 20.22 4.50
C VAL A 136 -5.46 20.87 4.31
N LYS A 137 -5.44 22.13 3.88
CA LYS A 137 -4.21 22.91 3.76
C LYS A 137 -4.16 24.04 4.76
N TYR A 138 -2.95 24.52 5.05
CA TYR A 138 -2.76 25.68 5.92
C TYR A 138 -3.53 26.93 5.44
N GLU A 139 -3.62 27.12 4.12
CA GLU A 139 -4.38 28.22 3.51
C GLU A 139 -5.89 28.13 3.77
N ASP A 140 -6.41 26.95 4.11
CA ASP A 140 -7.81 26.71 4.45
C ASP A 140 -8.12 27.03 5.92
N LEU A 141 -7.13 27.41 6.73
CA LEU A 141 -7.31 27.61 8.17
C LEU A 141 -7.52 29.08 8.55
N ASN A 142 -8.53 29.31 9.39
CA ASN A 142 -8.66 30.50 10.22
C ASN A 142 -8.08 30.19 11.60
N ILE A 143 -6.94 30.82 11.90
CA ILE A 143 -6.24 30.69 13.18
C ILE A 143 -6.37 32.02 13.92
N PHE A 144 -6.93 32.00 15.13
CA PHE A 144 -7.18 33.23 15.89
C PHE A 144 -7.15 32.99 17.39
N GLN A 145 -6.87 34.06 18.15
CA GLN A 145 -6.94 34.01 19.61
C GLN A 145 -8.40 33.90 20.06
N GLY A 146 -8.68 32.98 20.98
CA GLY A 146 -10.01 32.84 21.57
C GLY A 146 -10.43 34.06 22.38
N THR A 147 -11.68 34.06 22.84
CA THR A 147 -12.24 35.12 23.69
C THR A 147 -12.93 34.53 24.92
N GLY A 148 -13.24 35.37 25.90
CA GLY A 148 -13.89 34.92 27.15
C GLY A 148 -13.06 33.88 27.87
N ALA A 149 -13.65 32.72 28.17
CA ALA A 149 -12.95 31.60 28.82
C ALA A 149 -11.80 31.02 27.98
N ASN A 150 -11.77 31.27 26.67
CA ASN A 150 -10.70 30.83 25.77
C ASN A 150 -9.71 31.95 25.42
N SER A 151 -9.68 33.06 26.17
CA SER A 151 -8.81 34.21 25.88
C SER A 151 -7.33 33.86 25.79
N ASN A 152 -6.89 32.79 26.46
CA ASN A 152 -5.51 32.32 26.46
C ASN A 152 -5.24 31.20 25.44
N ASN A 153 -6.23 30.77 24.66
CA ASN A 153 -6.11 29.63 23.75
C ASN A 153 -6.08 30.07 22.28
N THR A 154 -5.34 29.34 21.46
CA THR A 154 -5.40 29.47 19.99
C THR A 154 -6.51 28.59 19.46
N ILE A 155 -7.35 29.13 18.58
CA ILE A 155 -8.45 28.41 17.95
C ILE A 155 -8.14 28.22 16.47
N ILE A 156 -8.27 26.99 15.98
CA ILE A 156 -8.08 26.61 14.59
C ILE A 156 -9.44 26.17 14.03
N ARG A 157 -9.87 26.84 12.96
CA ARG A 157 -11.16 26.64 12.33
C ARG A 157 -10.98 26.53 10.83
N ASP A 158 -11.74 25.65 10.19
CA ASP A 158 -11.78 25.61 8.74
C ASP A 158 -12.47 26.86 8.17
N LYS A 159 -11.89 27.44 7.12
CA LYS A 159 -12.42 28.64 6.44
C LYS A 159 -13.69 28.34 5.66
N LEU A 160 -13.77 27.17 5.03
CA LEU A 160 -14.82 26.86 4.06
C LEU A 160 -16.12 26.47 4.76
N THR A 161 -16.03 25.51 5.67
CA THR A 161 -17.16 24.92 6.40
C THR A 161 -17.47 25.67 7.70
N GLY A 162 -16.48 26.38 8.24
CA GLY A 162 -16.59 26.96 9.57
C GLY A 162 -16.60 25.91 10.69
N GLU A 163 -16.15 24.69 10.46
CA GLU A 163 -15.98 23.71 11.53
C GLU A 163 -14.77 24.06 12.39
N TYR A 164 -14.91 23.97 13.72
CA TYR A 164 -13.80 24.11 14.65
C TYR A 164 -13.02 22.79 14.67
N MET A 165 -11.73 22.86 14.38
CA MET A 165 -10.86 21.68 14.27
C MET A 165 -10.13 21.42 15.57
N ALA A 166 -9.43 22.45 16.10
CA ALA A 166 -8.62 22.29 17.30
C ALA A 166 -8.55 23.56 18.15
N VAL A 167 -8.33 23.37 19.44
CA VAL A 167 -8.01 24.38 20.43
C VAL A 167 -6.66 24.06 21.04
N LEU A 168 -5.70 24.98 20.92
CA LEU A 168 -4.39 24.85 21.56
C LEU A 168 -4.41 25.62 22.88
N GLN A 169 -4.35 24.89 24.00
CA GLN A 169 -4.43 25.47 25.33
C GLN A 169 -3.20 26.34 25.64
N GLY A 170 -3.42 27.56 26.12
CA GLY A 170 -2.34 28.44 26.58
C GLY A 170 -1.40 28.95 25.48
N VAL A 171 -1.64 28.60 24.21
CA VAL A 171 -0.83 29.03 23.07
C VAL A 171 -1.32 30.36 22.53
N ASN A 172 -0.39 31.27 22.26
CA ASN A 172 -0.68 32.55 21.61
C ASN A 172 -0.79 32.37 20.09
N ALA A 173 -1.93 32.75 19.52
CA ALA A 173 -2.24 32.52 18.11
C ALA A 173 -1.26 33.22 17.16
N ASN A 174 -0.65 34.34 17.57
CA ASN A 174 0.33 35.05 16.75
C ASN A 174 1.66 34.30 16.60
N THR A 175 1.89 33.27 17.42
CA THR A 175 3.11 32.46 17.37
C THR A 175 2.94 31.23 16.48
N ILE A 176 1.70 30.89 16.10
CA ILE A 176 1.38 29.81 15.19
C ILE A 176 1.52 30.30 13.75
N THR A 177 2.38 29.63 13.00
CA THR A 177 2.70 29.95 11.61
C THR A 177 2.58 28.70 10.75
N GLN A 178 2.77 28.84 9.44
CA GLN A 178 2.76 27.70 8.52
C GLN A 178 3.78 26.61 8.90
N ASN A 179 4.90 26.96 9.54
CA ASN A 179 5.93 26.00 9.95
C ASN A 179 5.45 25.05 11.06
N ASN A 180 4.34 25.38 11.74
CA ASN A 180 3.74 24.50 12.72
C ASN A 180 2.85 23.42 12.08
N PHE A 181 2.70 23.40 10.76
CA PHE A 181 1.80 22.50 10.06
C PHE A 181 2.52 21.64 9.02
N VAL A 182 2.13 20.37 8.95
CA VAL A 182 2.52 19.42 7.90
C VAL A 182 1.28 18.68 7.39
N THR A 183 1.34 18.07 6.22
CA THR A 183 0.26 17.20 5.71
C THR A 183 0.60 15.70 5.79
N PHE A 184 1.84 15.36 6.16
CA PHE A 184 2.38 13.99 6.17
C PHE A 184 3.20 13.77 7.43
N THR A 185 3.10 12.60 8.08
CA THR A 185 3.79 12.32 9.36
C THR A 185 4.23 10.89 9.57
N SER A 186 4.30 10.05 8.53
CA SER A 186 4.96 8.74 8.67
C SER A 186 5.57 8.27 7.37
N GLY A 187 6.56 9.02 6.92
CA GLY A 187 7.49 8.50 5.94
C GLY A 187 8.28 9.58 5.22
N THR A 188 9.28 9.10 4.51
CA THR A 188 10.24 9.93 3.78
C THR A 188 9.56 10.49 2.52
N VAL A 189 10.24 11.41 1.82
CA VAL A 189 9.75 11.88 0.50
C VAL A 189 9.43 10.69 -0.43
N VAL A 190 10.13 9.56 -0.30
CA VAL A 190 9.86 8.35 -1.08
C VAL A 190 8.46 7.78 -0.84
N THR A 191 8.01 7.65 0.41
CA THR A 191 6.69 7.10 0.75
C THR A 191 5.55 8.06 0.42
N ASP A 192 5.81 9.37 0.49
CA ASP A 192 4.85 10.40 0.03
C ASP A 192 4.60 10.27 -1.47
N TRP A 193 5.67 10.16 -2.25
CA TRP A 193 5.56 9.97 -3.69
C TRP A 193 5.07 8.58 -4.09
N ASN A 194 5.29 7.55 -3.26
CA ASN A 194 4.63 6.25 -3.40
C ASN A 194 3.11 6.39 -3.25
N THR A 195 2.64 7.12 -2.22
CA THR A 195 1.21 7.38 -2.02
C THR A 195 0.59 8.08 -3.23
N ILE A 196 1.26 9.11 -3.76
CA ILE A 196 0.80 9.84 -4.96
C ILE A 196 0.75 8.92 -6.19
N LEU A 197 1.74 8.05 -6.36
CA LEU A 197 1.80 7.05 -7.42
C LEU A 197 0.64 6.04 -7.32
N LEU A 198 0.38 5.52 -6.12
CA LEU A 198 -0.72 4.59 -5.86
C LEU A 198 -2.08 5.24 -6.20
N ASP A 199 -2.28 6.50 -5.81
CA ASP A 199 -3.49 7.26 -6.17
C ASP A 199 -3.61 7.51 -7.68
N ALA A 200 -2.48 7.72 -8.37
CA ALA A 200 -2.47 7.86 -9.82
C ALA A 200 -2.88 6.55 -10.53
N VAL A 201 -2.38 5.41 -10.04
CA VAL A 201 -2.73 4.06 -10.52
C VAL A 201 -4.23 3.81 -10.35
N ARG A 202 -4.75 4.08 -9.14
CA ARG A 202 -6.17 3.96 -8.79
C ARG A 202 -7.04 4.83 -9.69
N THR A 203 -6.74 6.13 -9.75
CA THR A 203 -7.50 7.10 -10.55
C THR A 203 -7.48 6.75 -12.03
N GLY A 204 -6.36 6.24 -12.53
CA GLY A 204 -6.20 5.82 -13.92
C GLY A 204 -6.87 4.50 -14.27
N GLY A 205 -7.33 3.71 -13.29
CA GLY A 205 -7.79 2.33 -13.52
C GLY A 205 -6.70 1.49 -14.21
N THR A 206 -5.44 1.71 -13.84
CA THR A 206 -4.27 1.17 -14.57
C THR A 206 -4.24 -0.36 -14.43
N PRO A 207 -4.14 -1.13 -15.54
CA PRO A 207 -4.05 -2.59 -15.45
C PRO A 207 -2.78 -3.08 -14.73
N PRO A 208 -2.81 -4.25 -14.05
CA PRO A 208 -1.73 -4.67 -13.16
C PRO A 208 -0.31 -4.66 -13.77
N PRO A 209 -0.07 -5.17 -15.00
CA PRO A 209 1.29 -5.17 -15.55
C PRO A 209 1.80 -3.75 -15.84
N ILE A 210 0.93 -2.88 -16.35
CA ILE A 210 1.27 -1.46 -16.58
C ILE A 210 1.53 -0.75 -15.25
N ALA A 211 0.72 -1.04 -14.22
CA ALA A 211 0.90 -0.47 -12.89
C ALA A 211 2.26 -0.86 -12.31
N ALA A 212 2.63 -2.15 -12.33
CA ALA A 212 3.94 -2.63 -11.86
C ALA A 212 5.11 -1.95 -12.60
N ARG A 213 5.04 -1.87 -13.93
CA ARG A 213 6.04 -1.16 -14.74
C ARG A 213 6.14 0.32 -14.37
N ASN A 214 5.01 0.99 -14.21
CA ASN A 214 4.97 2.41 -13.87
C ASN A 214 5.59 2.67 -12.49
N MET A 215 5.31 1.81 -11.51
CA MET A 215 5.91 1.88 -10.18
C MET A 215 7.43 1.66 -10.24
N ALA A 216 7.89 0.69 -11.04
CA ALA A 216 9.31 0.43 -11.24
C ALA A 216 10.04 1.62 -11.86
N MET A 217 9.44 2.27 -12.86
CA MET A 217 10.01 3.48 -13.45
C MET A 217 10.13 4.63 -12.45
N VAL A 218 9.10 4.86 -11.63
CA VAL A 218 9.13 5.93 -10.62
C VAL A 218 10.19 5.63 -9.56
N HIS A 219 10.17 4.43 -8.98
CA HIS A 219 11.04 4.10 -7.86
C HIS A 219 12.50 3.88 -8.25
N THR A 220 12.79 3.39 -9.46
CA THR A 220 14.18 3.35 -9.95
C THR A 220 14.75 4.74 -10.27
N ALA A 221 13.90 5.69 -10.69
CA ALA A 221 14.32 7.08 -10.86
C ALA A 221 14.57 7.76 -9.52
N ILE A 222 13.70 7.55 -8.52
CA ILE A 222 13.90 8.02 -7.15
C ILE A 222 15.20 7.44 -6.58
N TYR A 223 15.39 6.12 -6.68
CA TYR A 223 16.58 5.44 -6.19
C TYR A 223 17.86 5.98 -6.81
N ASN A 224 17.92 6.09 -8.15
CA ASN A 224 19.11 6.64 -8.80
C ASN A 224 19.39 8.10 -8.39
N ALA A 225 18.34 8.91 -8.17
CA ALA A 225 18.48 10.29 -7.72
C ALA A 225 19.03 10.40 -6.28
N VAL A 226 18.53 9.55 -5.37
CA VAL A 226 18.97 9.50 -3.97
C VAL A 226 20.39 8.91 -3.87
N ASN A 227 20.61 7.75 -4.50
CA ASN A 227 21.88 7.03 -4.46
C ASN A 227 23.02 7.78 -5.17
N ALA A 228 22.74 8.72 -6.08
CA ALA A 228 23.76 9.59 -6.66
C ALA A 228 24.49 10.46 -5.60
N THR A 229 23.81 10.77 -4.49
CA THR A 229 24.34 11.53 -3.35
C THR A 229 24.87 10.61 -2.26
N ASP A 230 24.08 9.59 -1.88
CA ASP A 230 24.39 8.65 -0.80
C ASP A 230 25.52 7.66 -1.18
N ARG A 231 25.41 7.03 -2.35
CA ARG A 231 26.41 6.12 -2.94
C ARG A 231 26.72 4.89 -2.09
N SER A 232 25.81 4.48 -1.22
CA SER A 232 25.97 3.29 -0.39
C SER A 232 25.82 1.98 -1.18
N HIS A 233 25.14 2.03 -2.34
CA HIS A 233 24.83 0.85 -3.16
C HIS A 233 25.13 1.08 -4.65
N SER A 234 25.13 -0.01 -5.42
CA SER A 234 25.25 0.02 -6.88
C SER A 234 24.10 0.78 -7.58
N THR A 235 24.36 1.44 -8.71
CA THR A 235 23.33 2.18 -9.47
C THR A 235 22.44 1.24 -10.28
N TYR A 236 21.20 1.66 -10.56
CA TYR A 236 20.31 0.91 -11.45
C TYR A 236 20.45 1.36 -12.90
N LYS A 237 21.15 0.56 -13.73
CA LYS A 237 21.32 0.68 -15.20
C LYS A 237 21.87 2.01 -15.74
N VAL A 238 22.04 3.01 -14.90
CA VAL A 238 22.37 4.39 -15.25
C VAL A 238 23.32 4.94 -14.19
N GLU A 239 24.44 5.54 -14.62
CA GLU A 239 25.34 6.25 -13.72
C GLU A 239 24.94 7.72 -13.62
N LEU A 240 24.86 8.23 -12.39
CA LEU A 240 24.51 9.62 -12.11
C LEU A 240 25.41 10.15 -11.01
N GLU A 241 26.03 11.31 -11.24
CA GLU A 241 26.80 12.02 -10.22
C GLU A 241 26.01 13.21 -9.69
N ALA A 242 25.88 13.29 -8.36
CA ALA A 242 25.32 14.46 -7.68
C ALA A 242 26.44 15.39 -7.18
N PRO A 243 26.28 16.72 -7.27
CA PRO A 243 27.12 17.67 -6.55
C PRO A 243 27.09 17.43 -5.03
N GLY A 244 28.22 17.65 -4.36
CA GLY A 244 28.31 17.50 -2.90
C GLY A 244 27.34 18.44 -2.18
N GLY A 245 26.46 17.89 -1.35
CA GLY A 245 25.45 18.65 -0.60
C GLY A 245 24.15 18.94 -1.36
N ALA A 246 23.91 18.30 -2.50
CA ALA A 246 22.57 18.28 -3.13
C ALA A 246 21.52 17.69 -2.17
N SER A 247 20.33 18.27 -2.12
CA SER A 247 19.23 17.76 -1.28
C SER A 247 18.64 16.50 -1.88
N ILE A 248 18.74 15.39 -1.14
CA ILE A 248 18.20 14.09 -1.51
C ILE A 248 16.66 14.10 -1.56
N GLU A 249 16.02 14.91 -0.73
CA GLU A 249 14.57 15.13 -0.71
C GLU A 249 14.10 15.82 -2.00
N ALA A 250 14.82 16.89 -2.40
CA ALA A 250 14.52 17.60 -3.64
C ALA A 250 14.74 16.71 -4.87
N ALA A 251 15.79 15.87 -4.84
CA ALA A 251 16.11 14.93 -5.91
C ALA A 251 15.05 13.83 -6.04
N ALA A 252 14.67 13.19 -4.94
CA ALA A 252 13.60 12.18 -4.91
C ALA A 252 12.28 12.75 -5.43
N ALA A 253 11.86 13.92 -4.92
CA ALA A 253 10.60 14.54 -5.32
C ALA A 253 10.59 14.93 -6.81
N ALA A 254 11.68 15.55 -7.30
CA ALA A 254 11.78 15.95 -8.70
C ALA A 254 11.79 14.74 -9.65
N ALA A 255 12.48 13.66 -9.28
CA ALA A 255 12.50 12.43 -10.06
C ALA A 255 11.09 11.82 -10.15
N ALA A 256 10.42 11.66 -9.01
CA ALA A 256 9.07 11.11 -8.93
C ALA A 256 8.06 11.90 -9.76
N ASN A 257 8.02 13.23 -9.57
CA ASN A 257 7.12 14.13 -10.30
C ASN A 257 7.31 14.01 -11.82
N ARG A 258 8.57 13.98 -12.26
CA ARG A 258 8.92 13.98 -13.68
C ARG A 258 8.47 12.69 -14.36
N VAL A 259 8.73 11.54 -13.74
CA VAL A 259 8.28 10.24 -14.26
C VAL A 259 6.76 10.13 -14.21
N LEU A 260 6.11 10.46 -13.09
CA LEU A 260 4.65 10.41 -12.96
C LEU A 260 3.93 11.28 -13.99
N THR A 261 4.43 12.50 -14.24
CA THR A 261 3.87 13.39 -15.26
C THR A 261 3.98 12.79 -16.67
N SER A 262 5.06 12.06 -16.95
CA SER A 262 5.24 11.35 -18.22
C SER A 262 4.28 10.17 -18.36
N LEU A 263 4.03 9.42 -17.28
CA LEU A 263 3.19 8.22 -17.28
C LEU A 263 1.69 8.53 -17.23
N TYR A 264 1.31 9.58 -16.51
CA TYR A 264 -0.08 9.97 -16.24
C TYR A 264 -0.34 11.45 -16.60
N PRO A 265 -0.19 11.86 -17.87
CA PRO A 265 -0.27 13.27 -18.26
C PRO A 265 -1.63 13.92 -17.95
N ALA A 266 -2.72 13.14 -17.94
CA ALA A 266 -4.06 13.63 -17.56
C ALA A 266 -4.15 14.05 -16.07
N GLN A 267 -3.23 13.60 -15.22
CA GLN A 267 -3.19 13.90 -13.79
C GLN A 267 -2.12 14.95 -13.43
N LYS A 268 -1.47 15.58 -14.44
CA LYS A 268 -0.36 16.52 -14.26
C LYS A 268 -0.63 17.61 -13.22
N ALA A 269 -1.83 18.19 -13.20
CA ALA A 269 -2.16 19.24 -12.24
C ALA A 269 -2.03 18.80 -10.77
N LYS A 270 -2.35 17.53 -10.47
CA LYS A 270 -2.15 16.96 -9.12
C LYS A 270 -0.67 16.84 -8.79
N PHE A 271 0.14 16.37 -9.74
CA PHE A 271 1.58 16.21 -9.54
C PHE A 271 2.29 17.56 -9.41
N ASP A 272 1.89 18.57 -10.18
CA ASP A 272 2.38 19.94 -10.08
C ASP A 272 2.13 20.52 -8.67
N ALA A 273 0.96 20.27 -8.10
CA ALA A 273 0.64 20.67 -6.73
C ALA A 273 1.46 19.90 -5.69
N ALA A 274 1.65 18.60 -5.89
CA ALA A 274 2.42 17.74 -4.98
C ALA A 274 3.92 18.13 -4.96
N ILE A 275 4.53 18.41 -6.12
CA ILE A 275 5.94 18.85 -6.18
C ILE A 275 6.12 20.25 -5.61
N ALA A 276 5.17 21.15 -5.83
CA ALA A 276 5.21 22.47 -5.18
C ALA A 276 5.20 22.34 -3.65
N SER A 277 4.37 21.43 -3.12
CA SER A 277 4.28 21.15 -1.68
C SER A 277 5.56 20.50 -1.15
N SER A 278 6.06 19.46 -1.83
CA SER A 278 7.32 18.77 -1.45
C SER A 278 8.51 19.71 -1.42
N LEU A 279 8.62 20.61 -2.42
CA LEU A 279 9.74 21.54 -2.48
C LEU A 279 9.59 22.70 -1.49
N ALA A 280 8.39 23.09 -1.08
CA ALA A 280 8.20 24.24 -0.19
C ALA A 280 8.89 24.06 1.18
N THR A 281 9.02 22.82 1.65
CA THR A 281 9.67 22.48 2.92
C THR A 281 11.20 22.60 2.87
N ILE A 282 11.79 22.61 1.67
CA ILE A 282 13.23 22.60 1.47
C ILE A 282 13.75 24.05 1.32
N PRO A 283 14.75 24.48 2.12
CA PRO A 283 15.31 25.82 2.03
C PRO A 283 15.76 26.19 0.61
N ASN A 284 15.39 27.38 0.13
CA ASN A 284 15.76 27.91 -1.19
C ASN A 284 17.25 28.27 -1.26
N LYS A 285 18.10 27.25 -1.36
CA LYS A 285 19.57 27.32 -1.45
C LYS A 285 20.06 26.45 -2.61
N GLN A 286 21.36 26.54 -2.92
CA GLN A 286 22.01 25.76 -3.98
C GLN A 286 21.74 24.25 -3.87
N ALA A 287 21.79 23.70 -2.65
CA ALA A 287 21.46 22.30 -2.37
C ALA A 287 20.12 21.83 -2.96
N LYS A 288 19.08 22.68 -2.88
CA LYS A 288 17.76 22.39 -3.44
C LYS A 288 17.78 22.42 -4.96
N THR A 289 18.43 23.43 -5.55
CA THR A 289 18.57 23.55 -7.01
C THR A 289 19.33 22.37 -7.59
N ASP A 290 20.43 21.96 -6.95
CA ASP A 290 21.23 20.81 -7.35
C ASP A 290 20.45 19.51 -7.21
N GLY A 291 19.73 19.33 -6.09
CA GLY A 291 18.85 18.18 -5.88
C GLY A 291 17.80 18.06 -6.98
N ILE A 292 17.08 19.15 -7.30
CA ILE A 292 16.10 19.15 -8.40
C ILE A 292 16.76 18.74 -9.73
N ALA A 293 17.95 19.27 -10.04
CA ALA A 293 18.65 18.95 -11.29
C ALA A 293 19.05 17.46 -11.36
N VAL A 294 19.54 16.90 -10.26
CA VAL A 294 19.85 15.47 -10.13
C VAL A 294 18.59 14.62 -10.34
N GLY A 295 17.50 14.96 -9.66
CA GLY A 295 16.22 14.25 -9.79
C GLY A 295 15.65 14.25 -11.21
N LEU A 296 15.68 15.41 -11.89
CA LEU A 296 15.25 15.52 -13.29
C LEU A 296 16.13 14.68 -14.22
N SER A 297 17.46 14.68 -14.00
CA SER A 297 18.38 13.87 -14.79
C SER A 297 18.16 12.37 -14.61
N ALA A 298 17.95 11.91 -13.36
CA ALA A 298 17.61 10.51 -13.08
C ALA A 298 16.32 10.09 -13.81
N ALA A 299 15.27 10.90 -13.70
CA ALA A 299 13.99 10.64 -14.34
C ALA A 299 14.07 10.61 -15.86
N ASP A 300 14.72 11.60 -16.49
CA ASP A 300 14.83 11.66 -17.94
C ASP A 300 15.61 10.44 -18.50
N GLN A 301 16.61 9.94 -17.77
CA GLN A 301 17.35 8.73 -18.17
C GLN A 301 16.51 7.45 -18.06
N ILE A 302 15.71 7.29 -16.99
CA ILE A 302 14.78 6.15 -16.87
C ILE A 302 13.66 6.23 -17.93
N ILE A 303 13.12 7.42 -18.20
CA ILE A 303 12.13 7.61 -19.27
C ILE A 303 12.73 7.23 -20.63
N ALA A 304 13.96 7.67 -20.92
CA ALA A 304 14.65 7.33 -22.16
C ALA A 304 14.87 5.82 -22.29
N LEU A 305 15.39 5.18 -21.22
CA LEU A 305 15.59 3.73 -21.15
C LEU A 305 14.31 2.95 -21.44
N ARG A 306 13.15 3.46 -21.03
CA ARG A 306 11.85 2.78 -21.16
C ARG A 306 10.97 3.32 -22.31
N SER A 307 11.50 4.17 -23.18
CA SER A 307 10.73 4.82 -24.24
C SER A 307 10.30 3.89 -25.39
N GLN A 308 11.01 2.77 -25.57
CA GLN A 308 10.78 1.79 -26.65
C GLN A 308 10.78 0.35 -26.14
N ASP A 309 10.35 0.15 -24.90
CA ASP A 309 10.48 -1.12 -24.17
C ASP A 309 9.42 -2.17 -24.50
N GLY A 310 8.84 -2.13 -25.70
CA GLY A 310 7.82 -3.07 -26.16
C GLY A 310 6.39 -2.79 -25.70
N THR A 311 6.16 -1.91 -24.73
CA THR A 311 4.81 -1.68 -24.16
C THR A 311 3.77 -1.15 -25.14
N SER A 312 4.20 -0.37 -26.13
CA SER A 312 3.34 0.25 -27.16
C SER A 312 3.07 -0.67 -28.36
N LYS A 313 3.65 -1.88 -28.40
CA LYS A 313 3.44 -2.85 -29.48
C LYS A 313 1.98 -3.30 -29.51
N ALA A 314 1.30 -3.09 -30.63
CA ALA A 314 -0.06 -3.58 -30.81
C ALA A 314 -0.02 -5.06 -31.22
N LEU A 315 -0.59 -5.93 -30.38
CA LEU A 315 -0.80 -7.34 -30.68
C LEU A 315 -2.27 -7.70 -30.38
N THR A 316 -2.85 -8.57 -31.20
CA THR A 316 -4.22 -9.05 -31.04
C THR A 316 -4.19 -10.56 -30.88
N TYR A 317 -4.69 -11.06 -29.77
CA TYR A 317 -4.98 -12.49 -29.61
C TYR A 317 -6.28 -12.83 -30.35
N THR A 318 -6.24 -13.91 -31.14
CA THR A 318 -7.44 -14.44 -31.82
C THR A 318 -7.82 -15.76 -31.16
N PRO A 319 -8.94 -15.83 -30.43
CA PRO A 319 -9.37 -17.07 -29.79
C PRO A 319 -9.63 -18.18 -30.81
N THR A 320 -9.26 -19.41 -30.47
CA THR A 320 -9.65 -20.61 -31.22
C THR A 320 -10.82 -21.33 -30.53
N ASN A 321 -11.27 -22.44 -31.12
CA ASN A 321 -12.28 -23.33 -30.52
C ASN A 321 -11.67 -24.63 -29.96
N ASN A 322 -10.35 -24.69 -29.80
CA ASN A 322 -9.68 -25.87 -29.28
C ASN A 322 -9.97 -26.02 -27.77
N PRO A 323 -10.28 -27.23 -27.28
CA PRO A 323 -10.41 -27.47 -25.85
C PRO A 323 -9.14 -27.06 -25.09
N GLY A 324 -9.30 -26.42 -23.94
CA GLY A 324 -8.19 -25.92 -23.13
C GLY A 324 -7.70 -24.51 -23.49
N GLU A 325 -8.00 -23.99 -24.68
CA GLU A 325 -7.53 -22.65 -25.06
C GLU A 325 -8.44 -21.53 -24.53
N TRP A 326 -7.83 -20.43 -24.13
CA TRP A 326 -8.52 -19.29 -23.53
C TRP A 326 -9.41 -18.58 -24.54
N VAL A 327 -10.61 -18.27 -24.08
CA VAL A 327 -11.61 -17.46 -24.80
C VAL A 327 -12.11 -16.33 -23.89
N PRO A 328 -12.55 -15.19 -24.45
CA PRO A 328 -13.19 -14.13 -23.69
C PRO A 328 -14.39 -14.63 -22.88
N THR A 329 -14.48 -14.21 -21.63
CA THR A 329 -15.50 -14.67 -20.68
C THR A 329 -16.59 -13.62 -20.43
N PRO A 330 -17.83 -14.03 -20.06
CA PRO A 330 -18.86 -13.10 -19.61
C PRO A 330 -18.42 -12.35 -18.33
N PRO A 331 -19.07 -11.23 -18.00
CA PRO A 331 -20.20 -10.62 -18.73
C PRO A 331 -19.77 -9.79 -19.95
N ALA A 332 -18.52 -9.32 -19.99
CA ALA A 332 -18.08 -8.32 -20.97
C ALA A 332 -17.56 -8.92 -22.28
N PHE A 333 -17.07 -10.17 -22.29
CA PHE A 333 -16.35 -10.76 -23.42
C PHE A 333 -15.23 -9.85 -23.93
N ALA A 334 -14.51 -9.23 -22.98
CA ALA A 334 -13.48 -8.25 -23.29
C ALA A 334 -12.30 -8.88 -24.03
N ASN A 335 -11.66 -8.08 -24.89
CA ASN A 335 -10.46 -8.47 -25.61
C ASN A 335 -9.33 -8.86 -24.65
N SER A 336 -8.42 -9.71 -25.12
CA SER A 336 -7.22 -10.13 -24.38
C SER A 336 -6.43 -8.93 -23.86
N LEU A 337 -6.16 -8.90 -22.56
CA LEU A 337 -5.41 -7.84 -21.93
C LEU A 337 -3.90 -8.01 -22.13
N LEU A 338 -3.31 -7.12 -22.93
CA LEU A 338 -1.86 -6.97 -23.11
C LEU A 338 -1.16 -8.24 -23.66
N PRO A 339 -1.61 -8.83 -24.78
CA PRO A 339 -0.95 -10.00 -25.37
C PRO A 339 0.51 -9.75 -25.77
N GLN A 340 0.92 -8.49 -25.97
CA GLN A 340 2.31 -8.12 -26.27
C GLN A 340 3.24 -8.12 -25.05
N TRP A 341 2.70 -8.21 -23.83
CA TRP A 341 3.48 -8.03 -22.60
C TRP A 341 4.68 -8.99 -22.42
N PRO A 342 4.67 -10.23 -22.97
CA PRO A 342 5.85 -11.10 -22.95
C PRO A 342 7.09 -10.49 -23.62
N ASP A 343 6.89 -9.57 -24.59
CA ASP A 343 7.96 -8.91 -25.33
C ASP A 343 8.43 -7.59 -24.69
N VAL A 344 7.92 -7.24 -23.50
CA VAL A 344 8.34 -6.02 -22.80
C VAL A 344 9.75 -6.21 -22.23
N ASP A 345 10.62 -5.20 -22.40
CA ASP A 345 11.99 -5.29 -21.89
C ASP A 345 11.97 -5.49 -20.36
N CYS A 346 12.73 -6.46 -19.88
CA CYS A 346 12.81 -6.76 -18.45
C CYS A 346 13.61 -5.70 -17.67
N PHE A 347 13.31 -5.55 -16.39
CA PHE A 347 14.01 -4.68 -15.45
C PHE A 347 15.27 -5.35 -14.90
N ALA A 348 15.14 -6.59 -14.40
CA ALA A 348 16.24 -7.41 -13.88
C ALA A 348 16.49 -8.69 -14.70
N MET A 349 15.43 -9.34 -15.17
CA MET A 349 15.52 -10.56 -15.97
C MET A 349 16.19 -10.30 -17.33
N THR A 350 16.65 -11.37 -17.97
CA THR A 350 17.19 -11.35 -19.33
C THR A 350 16.12 -11.58 -20.40
N SER A 351 15.00 -12.23 -20.05
CA SER A 351 13.85 -12.46 -20.92
C SER A 351 12.60 -12.76 -20.08
N GLY A 352 11.41 -12.55 -20.65
CA GLY A 352 10.15 -12.91 -19.97
C GLY A 352 10.05 -14.40 -19.61
N SER A 353 10.73 -15.25 -20.36
CA SER A 353 10.78 -16.69 -20.16
C SER A 353 11.81 -17.19 -19.14
N GLN A 354 12.64 -16.31 -18.56
CA GLN A 354 13.75 -16.74 -17.69
C GLN A 354 13.29 -17.61 -16.51
N PHE A 355 12.14 -17.29 -15.92
CA PHE A 355 11.54 -18.01 -14.78
C PHE A 355 10.19 -18.66 -15.13
N ARG A 356 9.90 -18.86 -16.42
CA ARG A 356 8.63 -19.45 -16.88
C ARG A 356 8.52 -20.89 -16.34
N PRO A 357 7.41 -21.27 -15.67
CA PRO A 357 7.14 -22.65 -15.30
C PRO A 357 7.04 -23.59 -16.49
N SER A 358 7.09 -24.90 -16.25
CA SER A 358 6.98 -25.95 -17.28
C SER A 358 5.63 -26.02 -17.98
N GLY A 359 4.58 -25.41 -17.41
CA GLY A 359 3.23 -25.40 -17.97
C GLY A 359 2.20 -26.08 -17.07
N PRO A 360 0.90 -25.87 -17.35
CA PRO A 360 -0.18 -26.44 -16.56
C PRO A 360 -0.30 -27.96 -16.74
N PRO A 361 -1.00 -28.66 -15.83
CA PRO A 361 -1.32 -30.07 -15.99
C PRO A 361 -2.06 -30.35 -17.32
N ALA A 362 -1.81 -31.51 -17.92
CA ALA A 362 -2.54 -31.93 -19.12
C ALA A 362 -4.04 -32.11 -18.80
N LEU A 363 -4.92 -31.71 -19.73
CA LEU A 363 -6.37 -31.74 -19.51
C LEU A 363 -6.92 -33.13 -19.14
N ASP A 364 -6.33 -34.20 -19.68
CA ASP A 364 -6.72 -35.58 -19.42
C ASP A 364 -6.06 -36.20 -18.17
N SER A 365 -5.27 -35.41 -17.43
CA SER A 365 -4.54 -35.87 -16.25
C SER A 365 -5.41 -35.92 -14.99
N ALA A 366 -4.98 -36.73 -14.02
CA ALA A 366 -5.62 -36.77 -12.70
C ALA A 366 -5.46 -35.44 -11.92
N GLU A 367 -4.31 -34.78 -12.04
CA GLU A 367 -4.03 -33.49 -11.38
C GLU A 367 -4.97 -32.39 -11.90
N TYR A 368 -5.19 -32.32 -13.22
CA TYR A 368 -6.15 -31.39 -13.81
C TYR A 368 -7.58 -31.63 -13.29
N ALA A 369 -8.01 -32.90 -13.24
CA ALA A 369 -9.34 -33.23 -12.73
C ALA A 369 -9.51 -32.84 -11.26
N GLU A 370 -8.48 -33.01 -10.43
CA GLU A 370 -8.48 -32.62 -9.03
C GLU A 370 -8.64 -31.11 -8.87
N GLU A 371 -7.86 -30.30 -9.58
CA GLU A 371 -7.93 -28.85 -9.47
C GLU A 371 -9.22 -28.26 -10.04
N VAL A 372 -9.74 -28.81 -11.15
CA VAL A 372 -11.05 -28.41 -11.69
C VAL A 372 -12.17 -28.70 -10.70
N ASN A 373 -12.20 -29.90 -10.12
CA ASN A 373 -13.25 -30.28 -9.18
C ASN A 373 -13.15 -29.47 -7.87
N PHE A 374 -11.94 -29.20 -7.40
CA PHE A 374 -11.72 -28.33 -6.24
C PHE A 374 -12.27 -26.92 -6.48
N VAL A 375 -11.90 -26.28 -7.60
CA VAL A 375 -12.38 -24.93 -7.94
C VAL A 375 -13.88 -24.92 -8.22
N LYS A 376 -14.43 -25.97 -8.84
CA LYS A 376 -15.87 -26.11 -9.04
C LYS A 376 -16.64 -26.07 -7.73
N GLU A 377 -16.10 -26.68 -6.69
CA GLU A 377 -16.70 -26.71 -5.36
C GLU A 377 -16.47 -25.39 -4.61
N ILE A 378 -15.21 -24.99 -4.41
CA ILE A 378 -14.86 -23.86 -3.54
C ILE A 378 -15.01 -22.50 -4.21
N GLY A 379 -14.92 -22.43 -5.54
CA GLY A 379 -14.89 -21.18 -6.31
C GLY A 379 -16.26 -20.68 -6.76
N LYS A 380 -17.31 -21.51 -6.64
CA LYS A 380 -18.67 -21.18 -7.09
C LYS A 380 -19.24 -19.99 -6.32
N LYS A 381 -19.96 -19.09 -6.99
CA LYS A 381 -20.53 -17.87 -6.39
C LYS A 381 -21.41 -18.15 -5.17
N ASP A 382 -22.16 -19.24 -5.20
CA ASP A 382 -23.06 -19.74 -4.15
C ASP A 382 -22.54 -21.04 -3.50
N SER A 383 -21.21 -21.23 -3.47
CA SER A 383 -20.58 -22.38 -2.81
C SER A 383 -21.09 -22.56 -1.38
N LEU A 384 -21.47 -23.80 -1.04
CA LEU A 384 -21.92 -24.19 0.30
C LEU A 384 -20.77 -24.72 1.18
N THR A 385 -19.59 -24.92 0.60
CA THR A 385 -18.41 -25.47 1.28
C THR A 385 -17.34 -24.41 1.52
N ARG A 386 -17.31 -23.35 0.71
CA ARG A 386 -16.45 -22.18 0.98
C ARG A 386 -16.91 -21.48 2.25
N SER A 387 -15.99 -21.35 3.21
CA SER A 387 -16.26 -20.66 4.46
C SER A 387 -16.50 -19.15 4.24
N PRO A 388 -17.16 -18.47 5.20
CA PRO A 388 -17.28 -17.01 5.17
C PRO A 388 -15.92 -16.31 5.11
N ASP A 389 -14.91 -16.79 5.84
CA ASP A 389 -13.56 -16.21 5.82
C ASP A 389 -12.87 -16.38 4.46
N GLN A 390 -12.97 -17.55 3.82
CA GLN A 390 -12.45 -17.73 2.45
C GLN A 390 -13.12 -16.80 1.44
N THR A 391 -14.40 -16.47 1.64
CA THR A 391 -15.10 -15.46 0.84
C THR A 391 -14.57 -14.06 1.11
N ALA A 392 -14.25 -13.73 2.37
CA ALA A 392 -13.62 -12.46 2.72
C ALA A 392 -12.21 -12.36 2.12
N ILE A 393 -11.39 -13.41 2.21
CA ILE A 393 -10.06 -13.52 1.59
C ILE A 393 -10.13 -13.27 0.08
N ALA A 394 -11.07 -13.89 -0.62
CA ALA A 394 -11.25 -13.70 -2.06
C ALA A 394 -11.52 -12.24 -2.44
N LYS A 395 -12.31 -11.53 -1.61
CA LYS A 395 -12.67 -10.13 -1.86
C LYS A 395 -11.54 -9.17 -1.45
N PHE A 396 -10.84 -9.48 -0.37
CA PHE A 396 -9.71 -8.70 0.14
C PHE A 396 -8.60 -8.58 -0.90
N TRP A 397 -8.20 -9.71 -1.49
CA TRP A 397 -7.16 -9.78 -2.53
C TRP A 397 -7.71 -9.65 -3.97
N ALA A 398 -8.90 -9.07 -4.16
CA ALA A 398 -9.51 -9.02 -5.48
C ALA A 398 -8.80 -8.04 -6.43
N ASP A 399 -8.41 -6.87 -5.90
CA ASP A 399 -7.56 -5.84 -6.51
C ASP A 399 -7.89 -5.51 -7.98
N GLY A 400 -9.16 -5.25 -8.24
CA GLY A 400 -9.68 -4.89 -9.55
C GLY A 400 -9.32 -3.47 -10.01
N ALA A 401 -9.78 -3.10 -11.21
CA ALA A 401 -9.64 -1.73 -11.69
C ALA A 401 -10.30 -0.73 -10.71
N GLY A 402 -9.63 0.40 -10.45
CA GLY A 402 -10.07 1.38 -9.45
C GLY A 402 -9.59 1.09 -8.03
N THR A 403 -8.72 0.09 -7.85
CA THR A 403 -7.89 -0.13 -6.66
C THR A 403 -6.43 0.20 -6.98
N PHE A 404 -5.50 -0.11 -6.09
CA PHE A 404 -4.07 -0.07 -6.37
C PHE A 404 -3.57 -1.19 -7.29
N THR A 405 -4.43 -2.17 -7.61
CA THR A 405 -4.07 -3.45 -8.27
C THR A 405 -3.07 -4.26 -7.43
N PRO A 406 -2.83 -5.56 -7.71
CA PRO A 406 -1.95 -6.38 -6.88
C PRO A 406 -0.55 -5.80 -6.64
N PRO A 407 0.19 -5.28 -7.65
CA PRO A 407 1.51 -4.70 -7.39
C PRO A 407 1.44 -3.44 -6.49
N GLY A 408 0.37 -2.66 -6.59
CA GLY A 408 0.19 -1.47 -5.77
C GLY A 408 -0.23 -1.80 -4.34
N HIS A 409 -0.99 -2.88 -4.14
CA HIS A 409 -1.31 -3.40 -2.81
C HIS A 409 -0.03 -3.84 -2.08
N TRP A 410 0.88 -4.54 -2.76
CA TRP A 410 2.19 -4.85 -2.19
C TRP A 410 3.07 -3.63 -1.92
N ASN A 411 2.92 -2.53 -2.68
CA ASN A 411 3.56 -1.25 -2.35
C ASN A 411 2.95 -0.59 -1.11
N GLN A 412 1.65 -0.77 -0.86
CA GLN A 412 1.00 -0.30 0.37
C GLN A 412 1.52 -1.09 1.59
N ILE A 413 1.61 -2.42 1.48
CA ILE A 413 2.20 -3.29 2.50
C ILE A 413 3.66 -2.89 2.78
N ALA A 414 4.46 -2.69 1.73
CA ALA A 414 5.85 -2.27 1.87
C ALA A 414 5.98 -0.89 2.53
N GLN A 415 5.10 0.05 2.20
CA GLN A 415 5.06 1.36 2.86
C GLN A 415 4.75 1.22 4.35
N GLN A 416 3.72 0.46 4.71
CA GLN A 416 3.35 0.23 6.11
C GLN A 416 4.46 -0.47 6.89
N SER A 417 5.11 -1.45 6.27
CA SER A 417 6.25 -2.18 6.85
C SER A 417 7.47 -1.28 7.01
N SER A 418 7.76 -0.40 6.05
CA SER A 418 8.87 0.54 6.15
C SER A 418 8.72 1.56 7.26
N VAL A 419 7.47 1.94 7.58
CA VAL A 419 7.15 2.80 8.71
C VAL A 419 7.33 2.03 10.02
N LEU A 420 6.90 0.77 10.07
CA LEU A 420 7.12 -0.12 11.23
C LEU A 420 8.62 -0.35 11.51
N ALA A 421 9.44 -0.42 10.47
CA ALA A 421 10.88 -0.66 10.57
C ALA A 421 11.73 0.61 10.68
N GLU A 422 11.10 1.80 10.72
CA GLU A 422 11.78 3.11 10.79
C GLU A 422 12.80 3.38 9.67
N ASN A 423 12.50 2.90 8.46
CA ASN A 423 13.43 3.05 7.33
C ASN A 423 13.76 4.53 7.05
N SER A 424 15.05 4.81 6.81
CA SER A 424 15.55 6.09 6.30
C SER A 424 15.03 6.40 4.89
N LEU A 425 15.33 7.61 4.38
CA LEU A 425 14.97 7.98 3.00
C LEU A 425 15.67 7.10 1.98
N GLU A 426 16.96 6.85 2.19
CA GLU A 426 17.82 6.00 1.38
C GLU A 426 17.36 4.53 1.42
N GLU A 427 17.06 4.02 2.62
CA GLU A 427 16.54 2.66 2.81
C GLU A 427 15.19 2.49 2.10
N ASN A 428 14.30 3.48 2.20
CA ASN A 428 13.04 3.48 1.45
C ASN A 428 13.26 3.55 -0.06
N ALA A 429 14.17 4.40 -0.54
CA ALA A 429 14.48 4.49 -1.96
C ALA A 429 14.97 3.13 -2.50
N ARG A 430 15.81 2.42 -1.74
CA ARG A 430 16.29 1.09 -2.09
C ARG A 430 15.20 0.03 -2.02
N LEU A 431 14.43 -0.02 -0.92
CA LEU A 431 13.32 -0.95 -0.71
C LEU A 431 12.34 -0.90 -1.89
N PHE A 432 11.83 0.29 -2.20
CA PHE A 432 10.82 0.43 -3.25
C PHE A 432 11.39 0.18 -4.64
N ALA A 433 12.67 0.47 -4.89
CA ALA A 433 13.31 0.13 -6.15
C ALA A 433 13.45 -1.40 -6.32
N LEU A 434 13.95 -2.12 -5.30
CA LEU A 434 14.03 -3.59 -5.31
C LEU A 434 12.65 -4.21 -5.55
N LEU A 435 11.67 -3.83 -4.72
CA LEU A 435 10.30 -4.34 -4.79
C LEU A 435 9.73 -4.15 -6.20
N ASN A 436 9.82 -2.95 -6.75
CA ASN A 436 9.16 -2.65 -8.00
C ASN A 436 9.92 -3.18 -9.24
N ILE A 437 11.25 -3.35 -9.17
CA ILE A 437 11.99 -4.12 -10.18
C ILE A 437 11.44 -5.55 -10.24
N GLY A 438 11.31 -6.21 -9.07
CA GLY A 438 10.77 -7.58 -8.99
C GLY A 438 9.32 -7.67 -9.42
N LEU A 439 8.46 -6.75 -8.98
CA LEU A 439 7.05 -6.74 -9.37
C LEU A 439 6.87 -6.50 -10.87
N ALA A 440 7.63 -5.59 -11.49
CA ALA A 440 7.52 -5.36 -12.93
C ALA A 440 7.87 -6.64 -13.72
N ASP A 441 8.95 -7.30 -13.35
CA ASP A 441 9.39 -8.55 -13.98
C ASP A 441 8.47 -9.73 -13.67
N ALA A 442 7.85 -9.77 -12.49
CA ALA A 442 6.82 -10.75 -12.15
C ALA A 442 5.61 -10.61 -13.08
N GLY A 443 5.23 -9.37 -13.42
CA GLY A 443 4.21 -9.09 -14.42
C GLY A 443 4.59 -9.56 -15.82
N ILE A 444 5.84 -9.37 -16.23
CA ILE A 444 6.37 -9.85 -17.52
C ILE A 444 6.34 -11.39 -17.56
N CYS A 445 6.89 -12.05 -16.54
CA CYS A 445 6.96 -13.51 -16.49
C CYS A 445 5.57 -14.17 -16.42
N ALA A 446 4.65 -13.61 -15.63
CA ALA A 446 3.27 -14.12 -15.56
C ALA A 446 2.54 -13.97 -16.90
N TRP A 447 2.70 -12.84 -17.60
CA TRP A 447 2.08 -12.66 -18.92
C TRP A 447 2.75 -13.52 -20.00
N ASP A 448 4.06 -13.72 -19.90
CA ASP A 448 4.81 -14.65 -20.73
C ASP A 448 4.26 -16.08 -20.63
N ALA A 449 4.08 -16.61 -19.41
CA ALA A 449 3.41 -17.90 -19.21
C ALA A 449 1.96 -17.91 -19.74
N LYS A 450 1.18 -16.84 -19.49
CA LYS A 450 -0.22 -16.73 -19.94
C LYS A 450 -0.38 -16.85 -21.44
N TYR A 451 0.46 -16.16 -22.20
CA TYR A 451 0.37 -16.13 -23.65
C TYR A 451 1.19 -17.23 -24.34
N GLU A 452 2.07 -17.92 -23.61
CA GLU A 452 2.65 -19.20 -24.04
C GLU A 452 1.63 -20.33 -23.97
N TYR A 453 1.02 -20.53 -22.80
CA TYR A 453 0.19 -21.70 -22.52
C TYR A 453 -1.29 -21.51 -22.85
N ILE A 454 -1.75 -20.25 -22.91
CA ILE A 454 -3.11 -19.86 -23.33
C ILE A 454 -4.24 -20.64 -22.66
N LEU A 455 -4.06 -21.09 -21.42
CA LEU A 455 -5.02 -21.95 -20.72
C LEU A 455 -6.35 -21.22 -20.45
N TRP A 456 -7.47 -21.91 -20.67
CA TRP A 456 -8.81 -21.44 -20.36
C TRP A 456 -9.05 -21.20 -18.87
N ARG A 457 -10.02 -20.34 -18.56
CA ARG A 457 -10.38 -20.01 -17.17
C ARG A 457 -11.28 -21.10 -16.56
N PRO A 458 -11.33 -21.23 -15.22
CA PRO A 458 -12.22 -22.20 -14.57
C PRO A 458 -13.67 -22.11 -15.02
N LEU A 459 -14.16 -20.89 -15.27
CA LEU A 459 -15.50 -20.67 -15.82
C LEU A 459 -15.74 -21.44 -17.13
N THR A 460 -14.82 -21.38 -18.08
CA THR A 460 -14.94 -22.10 -19.36
C THR A 460 -14.72 -23.59 -19.15
N ALA A 461 -13.66 -23.96 -18.43
CA ALA A 461 -13.29 -25.35 -18.15
C ALA A 461 -14.44 -26.15 -17.50
N ILE A 462 -15.12 -25.58 -16.50
CA ILE A 462 -16.20 -26.25 -15.77
C ILE A 462 -17.50 -26.30 -16.59
N ARG A 463 -17.80 -25.25 -17.35
CA ARG A 463 -18.99 -25.19 -18.22
C ARG A 463 -18.89 -26.07 -19.46
N GLU A 464 -17.66 -26.38 -19.87
CA GLU A 464 -17.36 -27.17 -21.07
C GLU A 464 -16.51 -28.42 -20.73
N ALA A 465 -16.61 -28.93 -19.49
CA ALA A 465 -15.79 -30.05 -19.02
C ALA A 465 -15.91 -31.29 -19.92
N GLU A 466 -17.04 -31.50 -20.60
CA GLU A 466 -17.19 -32.58 -21.57
C GLU A 466 -16.21 -32.52 -22.76
N LYS A 467 -15.54 -31.38 -22.98
CA LYS A 467 -14.60 -31.17 -24.09
C LYS A 467 -13.14 -31.40 -23.70
N ASP A 468 -12.81 -31.49 -22.42
CA ASP A 468 -11.42 -31.56 -21.94
C ASP A 468 -10.80 -32.97 -22.11
N GLY A 469 -11.60 -33.97 -22.46
CA GLY A 469 -11.15 -35.35 -22.66
C GLY A 469 -10.98 -36.14 -21.36
N ASN A 470 -11.41 -35.61 -20.22
CA ASN A 470 -11.21 -36.17 -18.90
C ASN A 470 -12.53 -36.70 -18.30
N PRO A 471 -12.68 -38.03 -18.09
CA PRO A 471 -13.91 -38.58 -17.52
C PRO A 471 -14.13 -38.22 -16.04
N ALA A 472 -13.12 -37.67 -15.36
CA ALA A 472 -13.20 -37.28 -13.95
C ALA A 472 -13.65 -35.83 -13.73
N THR A 473 -13.79 -35.03 -14.78
CA THR A 473 -14.40 -33.69 -14.73
C THR A 473 -15.85 -33.78 -15.20
N LEU A 474 -16.76 -33.12 -14.49
CA LEU A 474 -18.19 -33.13 -14.83
C LEU A 474 -18.66 -31.73 -15.19
N THR A 475 -19.43 -31.61 -16.27
CA THR A 475 -20.00 -30.34 -16.73
C THR A 475 -20.95 -29.76 -15.68
N ASP A 476 -20.81 -28.46 -15.42
CA ASP A 476 -21.85 -27.62 -14.81
C ASP A 476 -22.00 -26.36 -15.66
N SER A 477 -22.93 -26.41 -16.63
CA SER A 477 -23.11 -25.34 -17.63
C SER A 477 -23.63 -24.02 -17.04
N GLN A 478 -24.12 -24.04 -15.80
CA GLN A 478 -24.61 -22.87 -15.09
C GLN A 478 -23.63 -22.38 -14.02
N TRP A 479 -22.45 -22.99 -13.90
CA TRP A 479 -21.47 -22.62 -12.90
C TRP A 479 -21.01 -21.16 -13.08
N GLU A 480 -20.91 -20.41 -11.98
CA GLU A 480 -20.40 -19.04 -11.98
C GLU A 480 -19.37 -18.87 -10.86
N PRO A 481 -18.24 -18.17 -11.11
CA PRO A 481 -17.25 -17.87 -10.08
C PRO A 481 -17.76 -16.79 -9.12
N LEU A 482 -17.18 -16.75 -7.92
CA LEU A 482 -17.40 -15.67 -6.95
C LEU A 482 -16.92 -14.32 -7.48
N LEU A 483 -15.73 -14.28 -8.07
CA LEU A 483 -15.13 -13.07 -8.64
C LEU A 483 -15.33 -13.04 -10.16
N THR A 484 -15.47 -11.83 -10.71
CA THR A 484 -15.50 -11.65 -12.16
C THR A 484 -14.21 -12.16 -12.79
N THR A 485 -14.34 -13.02 -13.80
CA THR A 485 -13.18 -13.58 -14.50
C THR A 485 -12.47 -12.50 -15.31
N PRO A 486 -11.16 -12.29 -15.11
CA PRO A 486 -10.43 -11.22 -15.79
C PRO A 486 -10.04 -11.62 -17.23
N PRO A 487 -9.89 -10.64 -18.15
CA PRO A 487 -9.85 -10.89 -19.60
C PRO A 487 -8.45 -11.24 -20.11
N PHE A 488 -7.84 -12.30 -19.56
CA PHE A 488 -6.56 -12.84 -19.98
C PHE A 488 -6.44 -14.33 -19.61
N PRO A 489 -5.55 -15.10 -20.27
CA PRO A 489 -5.36 -16.52 -19.99
C PRO A 489 -5.08 -16.84 -18.52
N GLU A 490 -5.33 -18.10 -18.14
CA GLU A 490 -5.36 -18.55 -16.76
C GLU A 490 -3.95 -18.71 -16.17
N TYR A 491 -3.07 -19.48 -16.82
CA TYR A 491 -1.83 -19.95 -16.19
C TYR A 491 -0.61 -19.08 -16.53
N THR A 492 0.20 -18.60 -15.58
CA THR A 492 0.08 -18.72 -14.12
C THR A 492 -0.79 -17.61 -13.52
N SER A 493 -1.12 -17.70 -12.23
CA SER A 493 -1.80 -16.61 -11.52
C SER A 493 -0.88 -15.39 -11.39
N GLY A 494 -1.32 -14.25 -11.94
CA GLY A 494 -0.58 -12.99 -11.79
C GLY A 494 -0.50 -12.54 -10.33
N HIS A 495 -1.58 -12.72 -9.54
CA HIS A 495 -1.55 -12.39 -8.11
C HIS A 495 -0.51 -13.23 -7.37
N SER A 496 -0.46 -14.54 -7.65
CA SER A 496 0.51 -15.45 -7.06
C SER A 496 1.94 -15.07 -7.43
N THR A 497 2.18 -14.71 -8.70
CA THR A 497 3.51 -14.32 -9.19
C THR A 497 3.99 -12.98 -8.61
N PHE A 498 3.12 -11.95 -8.57
CA PHE A 498 3.45 -10.69 -7.90
C PHE A 498 3.71 -10.90 -6.40
N SER A 499 2.86 -11.70 -5.75
CA SER A 499 2.95 -11.92 -4.30
C SER A 499 4.18 -12.71 -3.91
N GLY A 500 4.56 -13.75 -4.66
CA GLY A 500 5.80 -14.48 -4.42
C GLY A 500 7.04 -13.59 -4.60
N ALA A 501 7.03 -12.68 -5.58
CA ALA A 501 8.13 -11.73 -5.76
C ALA A 501 8.20 -10.70 -4.64
N ALA A 502 7.06 -10.16 -4.21
CA ALA A 502 7.00 -9.24 -3.09
C ALA A 502 7.45 -9.90 -1.78
N ASP A 503 6.95 -11.09 -1.48
CA ASP A 503 7.36 -11.91 -0.33
C ASP A 503 8.89 -12.07 -0.29
N ALA A 504 9.49 -12.66 -1.32
CA ALA A 504 10.93 -12.90 -1.33
C ALA A 504 11.76 -11.60 -1.14
N ILE A 505 11.32 -10.48 -1.71
CA ILE A 505 12.03 -9.19 -1.57
C ILE A 505 11.84 -8.60 -0.17
N LEU A 506 10.61 -8.56 0.33
CA LEU A 506 10.28 -7.96 1.63
C LEU A 506 10.84 -8.80 2.78
N SER A 507 10.74 -10.13 2.71
CA SER A 507 11.34 -11.06 3.67
C SER A 507 12.87 -10.92 3.70
N SER A 508 13.52 -10.72 2.55
CA SER A 508 14.96 -10.45 2.48
C SER A 508 15.34 -9.09 3.09
N PHE A 509 14.49 -8.08 2.93
CA PHE A 509 14.76 -6.72 3.42
C PHE A 509 14.49 -6.56 4.93
N PHE A 510 13.38 -7.10 5.42
CA PHE A 510 12.89 -6.89 6.79
C PHE A 510 13.06 -8.10 7.73
N GLY A 511 13.32 -9.29 7.17
CA GLY A 511 13.37 -10.57 7.90
C GLY A 511 12.17 -11.47 7.60
N GLU A 512 12.38 -12.78 7.70
CA GLU A 512 11.39 -13.82 7.34
C GLU A 512 10.15 -13.82 8.26
N ASP A 513 10.31 -13.47 9.53
CA ASP A 513 9.26 -13.46 10.55
C ASP A 513 8.67 -12.05 10.80
N PHE A 514 8.70 -11.17 9.79
CA PHE A 514 8.20 -9.81 9.92
C PHE A 514 6.66 -9.77 9.94
N CYS A 515 6.10 -9.57 11.13
CA CYS A 515 4.66 -9.43 11.35
C CYS A 515 4.15 -8.07 10.87
N PHE A 516 3.00 -8.05 10.20
CA PHE A 516 2.35 -6.80 9.81
C PHE A 516 0.83 -6.94 9.71
N VAL A 517 0.19 -5.78 9.62
CA VAL A 517 -1.24 -5.65 9.41
C VAL A 517 -1.47 -5.01 8.06
N ASP A 518 -2.28 -5.67 7.23
CA ASP A 518 -2.73 -5.17 5.95
C ASP A 518 -4.17 -4.66 6.06
N VAL A 519 -4.33 -3.38 5.76
CA VAL A 519 -5.63 -2.70 5.83
C VAL A 519 -6.47 -2.90 4.56
N GLY A 520 -5.88 -3.44 3.50
CA GLY A 520 -6.55 -3.64 2.21
C GLY A 520 -6.89 -2.35 1.49
N ASP A 521 -7.68 -2.48 0.42
CA ASP A 521 -8.31 -1.32 -0.22
C ASP A 521 -9.42 -0.77 0.70
N PRO A 522 -9.50 0.56 0.93
CA PRO A 522 -10.50 1.16 1.82
C PRO A 522 -11.96 0.86 1.47
N SER A 523 -12.24 0.44 0.23
CA SER A 523 -13.58 0.02 -0.21
C SER A 523 -13.97 -1.38 0.25
N VAL A 524 -13.01 -2.17 0.74
CA VAL A 524 -13.19 -3.53 1.26
C VAL A 524 -12.84 -3.51 2.75
N ASN A 525 -13.84 -3.25 3.59
CA ASN A 525 -13.67 -3.13 5.05
C ASN A 525 -13.32 -4.48 5.71
N SER A 526 -12.08 -4.94 5.55
CA SER A 526 -11.55 -6.14 6.22
C SER A 526 -10.03 -6.05 6.36
N LEU A 527 -9.56 -5.61 7.53
CA LEU A 527 -8.16 -5.68 7.91
C LEU A 527 -7.72 -7.14 8.12
N ARG A 528 -6.48 -7.48 7.75
CA ARG A 528 -5.91 -8.82 7.95
C ARG A 528 -4.52 -8.73 8.59
N LYS A 529 -4.27 -9.62 9.56
CA LYS A 529 -2.95 -9.81 10.19
C LYS A 529 -2.20 -10.92 9.47
N PHE A 530 -0.90 -10.72 9.31
CA PHE A 530 0.02 -11.69 8.76
C PHE A 530 1.25 -11.80 9.67
N ASP A 531 1.67 -13.04 9.92
CA ASP A 531 2.84 -13.34 10.74
C ASP A 531 4.14 -13.30 9.89
N SER A 532 4.00 -13.25 8.55
CA SER A 532 5.09 -13.09 7.59
C SER A 532 4.57 -12.63 6.23
N PHE A 533 5.44 -12.07 5.38
CA PHE A 533 5.08 -11.79 3.98
C PHE A 533 4.76 -13.06 3.20
N GLU A 534 5.38 -14.20 3.54
CA GLU A 534 5.07 -15.51 2.97
C GLU A 534 3.60 -15.88 3.21
N SER A 535 3.13 -15.73 4.46
CA SER A 535 1.74 -16.04 4.82
C SER A 535 0.73 -15.15 4.08
N ALA A 536 1.09 -13.88 3.83
CA ALA A 536 0.29 -12.97 3.02
C ALA A 536 0.28 -13.38 1.56
N ALA A 537 1.42 -13.75 1.00
CA ALA A 537 1.53 -14.19 -0.39
C ALA A 537 0.77 -15.49 -0.65
N ASP A 538 0.88 -16.46 0.24
CA ASP A 538 0.14 -17.72 0.16
C ASP A 538 -1.38 -17.48 0.22
N GLN A 539 -1.82 -16.58 1.09
CA GLN A 539 -3.23 -16.22 1.19
C GLN A 539 -3.71 -15.46 -0.06
N ALA A 540 -2.91 -14.53 -0.58
CA ALA A 540 -3.19 -13.81 -1.82
C ALA A 540 -3.31 -14.77 -3.01
N GLY A 541 -2.48 -15.81 -3.05
CA GLY A 541 -2.56 -16.89 -4.03
C GLY A 541 -3.85 -17.73 -3.90
N MET A 542 -4.14 -18.22 -2.70
CA MET A 542 -5.34 -19.02 -2.42
C MET A 542 -6.64 -18.25 -2.64
N SER A 543 -6.64 -16.93 -2.46
CA SER A 543 -7.78 -16.05 -2.72
C SER A 543 -8.36 -16.24 -4.13
N ARG A 544 -7.52 -16.63 -5.10
CA ARG A 544 -7.92 -16.77 -6.51
C ARG A 544 -8.71 -18.05 -6.78
N LEU A 545 -8.44 -19.11 -6.01
CA LEU A 545 -9.20 -20.36 -6.02
C LEU A 545 -10.55 -20.14 -5.33
N TYR A 546 -10.55 -19.48 -4.18
CA TYR A 546 -11.79 -19.08 -3.48
C TYR A 546 -12.67 -18.17 -4.35
N GLY A 547 -12.03 -17.32 -5.14
CA GLY A 547 -12.67 -16.47 -6.14
C GLY A 547 -13.19 -17.19 -7.38
N GLY A 548 -12.81 -18.45 -7.60
CA GLY A 548 -13.25 -19.26 -8.75
C GLY A 548 -12.59 -18.89 -10.07
N ILE A 549 -11.43 -18.25 -10.07
CA ILE A 549 -10.85 -17.66 -11.28
C ILE A 549 -9.45 -18.19 -11.62
N HIS A 550 -8.88 -19.04 -10.78
CA HIS A 550 -7.63 -19.74 -11.02
C HIS A 550 -7.66 -21.18 -10.49
N PHE A 551 -6.79 -22.03 -11.05
CA PHE A 551 -6.51 -23.38 -10.58
C PHE A 551 -5.34 -23.44 -9.59
N MET A 552 -5.16 -24.60 -8.95
CA MET A 552 -4.11 -24.80 -7.94
C MET A 552 -2.71 -24.76 -8.56
N SER A 553 -2.51 -25.39 -9.72
CA SER A 553 -1.23 -25.33 -10.45
C SER A 553 -0.82 -23.89 -10.76
N ALA A 554 -1.74 -23.06 -11.26
CA ALA A 554 -1.48 -21.65 -11.55
C ALA A 554 -1.09 -20.84 -10.30
N ASN A 555 -1.61 -21.21 -9.12
CA ASN A 555 -1.24 -20.60 -7.85
C ASN A 555 0.15 -21.05 -7.40
N ARG A 556 0.35 -22.37 -7.25
CA ARG A 556 1.60 -22.99 -6.81
C ARG A 556 2.79 -22.53 -7.66
N ASP A 557 2.65 -22.66 -8.97
CA ASP A 557 3.74 -22.38 -9.90
C ASP A 557 3.96 -20.86 -10.02
N GLY A 558 2.89 -20.06 -9.90
CA GLY A 558 3.00 -18.60 -9.84
C GLY A 558 3.79 -18.12 -8.61
N LEU A 559 3.46 -18.63 -7.41
CA LEU A 559 4.18 -18.30 -6.18
C LEU A 559 5.66 -18.70 -6.28
N ALA A 560 5.95 -19.92 -6.77
CA ALA A 560 7.31 -20.40 -6.96
C ALA A 560 8.11 -19.50 -7.93
N THR A 561 7.57 -19.20 -9.10
CA THR A 561 8.19 -18.26 -10.06
C THR A 561 8.43 -16.89 -9.45
N GLY A 562 7.44 -16.35 -8.72
CA GLY A 562 7.58 -15.07 -8.04
C GLY A 562 8.73 -15.07 -7.04
N ARG A 563 8.80 -16.09 -6.17
CA ARG A 563 9.85 -16.22 -5.14
C ARG A 563 11.24 -16.37 -5.75
N ASP A 564 11.39 -17.21 -6.77
CA ASP A 564 12.66 -17.38 -7.48
C ASP A 564 13.14 -16.07 -8.12
N LEU A 565 12.22 -15.33 -8.74
CA LEU A 565 12.50 -14.01 -9.30
C LEU A 565 12.87 -12.98 -8.22
N GLY A 566 12.11 -12.90 -7.14
CA GLY A 566 12.37 -11.95 -6.05
C GLY A 566 13.75 -12.20 -5.42
N ASN A 567 14.08 -13.47 -5.17
CA ASN A 567 15.41 -13.89 -4.71
C ASN A 567 16.53 -13.49 -5.68
N TYR A 568 16.30 -13.68 -6.98
CA TYR A 568 17.24 -13.25 -8.01
C TYR A 568 17.46 -11.72 -7.98
N VAL A 569 16.41 -10.93 -7.83
CA VAL A 569 16.51 -9.46 -7.75
C VAL A 569 17.36 -9.02 -6.57
N VAL A 570 17.05 -9.47 -5.35
CA VAL A 570 17.78 -9.03 -4.14
C VAL A 570 19.24 -9.47 -4.11
N GLN A 571 19.59 -10.57 -4.80
CA GLN A 571 20.97 -11.06 -4.87
C GLN A 571 21.83 -10.34 -5.90
N ASN A 572 21.23 -9.73 -6.93
CA ASN A 572 21.98 -9.26 -8.10
C ASN A 572 21.85 -7.75 -8.37
N PHE A 573 20.88 -7.07 -7.74
CA PHE A 573 20.61 -5.65 -7.98
C PHE A 573 20.64 -4.85 -6.69
N LEU A 574 21.18 -3.63 -6.78
CA LEU A 574 21.22 -2.65 -5.70
C LEU A 574 21.95 -3.20 -4.45
N VAL A 575 22.97 -4.01 -4.70
CA VAL A 575 23.92 -4.54 -3.71
C VAL A 575 25.04 -3.55 -3.43
#